data_AF-A0A1M5P5V7-F1
#
_entry.id   AF-A0A1M5P5V7-F1
#
_cell.length_a   1.000
_cell.length_b   1.000
_cell.length_c   1.000
_cell.angle_alpha   90.00
_cell.angle_beta   90.00
_cell.angle_gamma   90.00
#
_symmetry.space_group_name_H-M   'P 1'
#
loop_
_entity.id
_entity.type
_entity.pdbx_description
1 polymer ?
#
loop_
_entity_poly.entity_id
_entity_poly.type
_entity_poly.pdbx_seq_one_letter_code
_entity_poly.pdbx_strand_id
1 'polypeptide(L)'
;MTYPPGGPLPVAPAGRPAAWLPDPLDDGLLRYWDGYRWTFHTAVRPSVPAVETHAPQHHAAPPAPGTALRPDIATALNRVRGLLVGSMREINLLEGYLQPEEQVLALTGAQGDGTGVLVCTNQRLLFLFVGLLRKQFLRVDWNQAKAVIYDQATRTFAVYTTKPTRRAVPALAVRVGNIGDAQAVVQAAQAAAAAPRLDIV
;
A
#
# COMPACT_ATOMS: atom_id res chain seq x y z
N MET A 1 -20.33 73.13 7.66
CA MET A 1 -21.02 71.92 7.14
C MET A 1 -20.22 70.72 7.58
N THR A 2 -20.76 70.02 8.56
CA THR A 2 -20.22 68.82 9.20
C THR A 2 -20.35 67.62 8.25
N TYR A 3 -19.24 67.00 7.86
CA TYR A 3 -19.25 65.66 7.27
C TYR A 3 -18.98 64.63 8.37
N PRO A 4 -19.77 63.54 8.46
CA PRO A 4 -19.59 62.51 9.48
C PRO A 4 -18.37 61.63 9.14
N PRO A 5 -17.79 60.92 10.13
CA PRO A 5 -16.65 60.05 9.93
C PRO A 5 -17.04 58.90 8.98
N GLY A 6 -16.20 58.65 7.97
CA GLY A 6 -16.35 57.54 7.04
C GLY A 6 -16.52 56.23 7.81
N GLY A 7 -17.70 55.63 7.70
CA GLY A 7 -17.97 54.30 8.25
C GLY A 7 -17.00 53.27 7.68
N PRO A 8 -16.70 52.19 8.44
CA PRO A 8 -15.84 51.14 7.94
C PRO A 8 -16.41 50.58 6.64
N LEU A 9 -15.52 50.41 5.65
CA LEU A 9 -15.81 49.74 4.38
C LEU A 9 -16.53 48.40 4.65
N PRO A 10 -17.46 47.96 3.79
CA PRO A 10 -18.05 46.64 3.92
C PRO A 10 -16.92 45.60 3.91
N VAL A 11 -16.77 44.90 5.04
CA VAL A 11 -15.91 43.72 5.12
C VAL A 11 -16.43 42.73 4.08
N ALA A 12 -15.65 42.52 3.02
CA ALA A 12 -15.92 41.45 2.07
C ALA A 12 -16.08 40.14 2.87
N PRO A 13 -17.07 39.28 2.56
CA PRO A 13 -17.16 37.99 3.22
C PRO A 13 -15.84 37.27 2.97
N ALA A 14 -15.10 37.01 4.04
CA ALA A 14 -13.86 36.26 3.97
C ALA A 14 -14.18 34.88 3.40
N GLY A 15 -14.01 34.73 2.09
CA GLY A 15 -14.09 33.45 1.42
C GLY A 15 -13.17 32.49 2.16
N ARG A 16 -13.70 31.32 2.51
CA ARG A 16 -12.99 30.33 3.31
C ARG A 16 -11.61 30.10 2.68
N PRO A 17 -10.50 30.32 3.39
CA PRO A 17 -9.16 30.23 2.81
C PRO A 17 -8.88 28.80 2.33
N ALA A 18 -7.95 28.68 1.40
CA ALA A 18 -7.54 27.38 0.90
C ALA A 18 -7.03 26.51 2.05
N ALA A 19 -7.64 25.33 2.22
CA ALA A 19 -7.41 24.49 3.39
C ALA A 19 -7.79 23.04 3.11
N TRP A 20 -7.16 22.14 3.85
CA TRP A 20 -7.58 20.74 3.94
C TRP A 20 -8.75 20.64 4.89
N LEU A 21 -9.90 20.20 4.38
CA LEU A 21 -11.16 20.13 5.13
C LEU A 21 -11.76 18.73 5.01
N PRO A 22 -12.56 18.27 5.99
CA PRO A 22 -13.18 16.95 5.93
C PRO A 22 -14.00 16.74 4.66
N ASP A 23 -13.82 15.59 4.00
CA ASP A 23 -14.60 15.25 2.81
C ASP A 23 -16.04 14.89 3.24
N PRO A 24 -17.08 15.58 2.73
CA PRO A 24 -18.48 15.26 3.07
C PRO A 24 -18.94 13.87 2.63
N LEU A 25 -18.18 13.19 1.75
CA LEU A 25 -18.47 11.83 1.30
C LEU A 25 -17.74 10.74 2.11
N ASP A 26 -16.65 11.10 2.81
CA ASP A 26 -15.83 10.16 3.57
C ASP A 26 -15.14 10.87 4.74
N ASP A 27 -15.62 10.62 5.97
CA ASP A 27 -15.16 11.31 7.18
C ASP A 27 -13.68 11.02 7.52
N GLY A 28 -13.14 9.92 6.98
CA GLY A 28 -11.73 9.54 7.12
C GLY A 28 -10.77 10.32 6.21
N LEU A 29 -11.30 11.12 5.28
CA LEU A 29 -10.52 11.89 4.31
C LEU A 29 -10.65 13.39 4.54
N LEU A 30 -9.56 14.09 4.23
CA LEU A 30 -9.49 15.53 4.04
C LEU A 30 -9.43 15.78 2.54
N ARG A 31 -10.25 16.68 2.04
CA ARG A 31 -10.23 17.18 0.67
C ARG A 31 -9.74 18.62 0.67
N TYR A 32 -8.94 18.98 -0.34
CA TYR A 32 -8.39 20.33 -0.42
C TYR A 32 -9.41 21.28 -1.06
N TRP A 33 -9.76 22.32 -0.32
CA TRP A 33 -10.51 23.48 -0.79
C TRP A 33 -9.53 24.54 -1.27
N ASP A 34 -9.71 25.10 -2.47
CA ASP A 34 -8.80 26.09 -3.05
C ASP A 34 -9.20 27.56 -2.76
N GLY A 35 -10.28 27.78 -2.01
CA GLY A 35 -10.86 29.10 -1.77
C GLY A 35 -12.15 29.37 -2.55
N TYR A 36 -12.37 28.65 -3.66
CA TYR A 36 -13.52 28.83 -4.54
C TYR A 36 -14.31 27.53 -4.77
N ARG A 37 -13.62 26.38 -4.78
CA ARG A 37 -14.21 25.06 -4.97
C ARG A 37 -13.39 23.95 -4.30
N TRP A 38 -14.01 22.79 -4.16
CA TRP A 38 -13.31 21.57 -3.79
C TRP A 38 -12.46 21.07 -4.96
N THR A 39 -11.17 20.82 -4.71
CA THR A 39 -10.25 20.23 -5.69
C THR A 39 -10.27 18.71 -5.59
N PHE A 40 -9.58 18.00 -6.49
CA PHE A 40 -9.47 16.53 -6.43
C PHE A 40 -8.34 16.05 -5.51
N HIS A 41 -7.64 16.96 -4.82
CA HIS A 41 -6.61 16.57 -3.87
C HIS A 41 -7.25 16.10 -2.58
N THR A 42 -6.96 14.85 -2.19
CA THR A 42 -7.39 14.25 -0.91
C THR A 42 -6.19 13.78 -0.10
N ALA A 43 -6.32 13.81 1.22
CA ALA A 43 -5.35 13.36 2.21
C ALA A 43 -6.09 12.57 3.30
N VAL A 44 -5.44 11.64 3.99
CA VAL A 44 -6.08 10.92 5.11
C VAL A 44 -6.09 11.82 6.33
N ARG A 45 -7.20 11.88 7.08
CA ARG A 45 -7.24 12.60 8.35
C ARG A 45 -6.36 11.85 9.37
N PRO A 46 -5.33 12.48 9.97
CA PRO A 46 -4.57 11.84 11.04
C PRO A 46 -5.48 11.68 12.27
N SER A 47 -5.74 10.43 12.67
CA SER A 47 -6.36 10.14 13.96
C SER A 47 -5.31 10.32 15.05
N VAL A 48 -5.53 11.28 15.95
CA VAL A 48 -4.71 11.45 17.16
C VAL A 48 -5.15 10.39 18.18
N PRO A 49 -4.30 9.42 18.59
CA PRO A 49 -4.61 8.58 19.73
C PRO A 49 -4.34 9.37 21.02
N ALA A 50 -5.31 9.38 21.93
CA ALA A 50 -5.16 9.93 23.26
C ALA A 50 -4.02 9.22 24.01
N VAL A 51 -3.09 10.00 24.55
CA VAL A 51 -1.93 9.53 25.32
C VAL A 51 -2.40 9.03 26.68
N GLU A 52 -2.34 7.73 26.93
CA GLU A 52 -2.34 7.16 28.28
C GLU A 52 -0.97 6.59 28.61
N THR A 53 -0.41 7.15 29.67
CA THR A 53 0.95 7.00 30.19
C THR A 53 1.19 5.63 30.81
N HIS A 54 2.11 4.83 30.23
CA HIS A 54 2.88 3.83 30.97
C HIS A 54 4.32 3.77 30.46
N ALA A 55 5.26 3.84 31.41
CA ALA A 55 6.71 3.76 31.25
C ALA A 55 7.26 2.73 32.26
N PRO A 56 8.55 2.34 32.23
CA PRO A 56 9.43 2.05 31.09
C PRO A 56 10.08 0.64 31.24
N GLN A 57 10.38 -0.09 30.15
CA GLN A 57 11.54 -1.03 30.12
C GLN A 57 11.82 -1.65 28.73
N HIS A 58 13.06 -1.41 28.26
CA HIS A 58 13.88 -2.15 27.29
C HIS A 58 13.21 -2.77 26.04
N HIS A 59 13.03 -1.95 25.00
CA HIS A 59 13.41 -2.30 23.62
C HIS A 59 13.99 -1.03 22.99
N ALA A 60 15.09 -1.14 22.25
CA ALA A 60 15.66 -0.02 21.51
C ALA A 60 14.56 0.66 20.69
N ALA A 61 14.46 1.98 20.84
CA ALA A 61 13.38 2.77 20.25
C ALA A 61 13.22 2.45 18.74
N PRO A 62 12.02 2.02 18.29
CA PRO A 62 11.68 2.18 16.89
C PRO A 62 11.66 3.69 16.60
N PRO A 63 12.28 4.16 15.50
CA PRO A 63 12.11 5.55 15.09
C PRO A 63 10.62 5.82 14.86
N ALA A 64 10.18 6.99 15.32
CA ALA A 64 8.81 7.47 15.24
C ALA A 64 8.17 7.23 13.85
N PRO A 65 6.89 6.82 13.77
CA PRO A 65 6.19 6.65 12.51
C PRO A 65 5.82 8.03 11.95
N GLY A 66 6.76 8.62 11.21
CA GLY A 66 6.56 9.82 10.43
C GLY A 66 6.90 9.53 8.98
N THR A 67 5.87 9.33 8.14
CA THR A 67 5.84 9.59 6.68
C THR A 67 6.98 9.03 5.80
N ALA A 68 7.77 8.10 6.33
CA ALA A 68 8.77 7.38 5.58
C ALA A 68 8.21 5.99 5.30
N LEU A 69 8.00 5.70 4.01
CA LEU A 69 7.70 4.36 3.50
C LEU A 69 8.54 3.34 4.27
N ARG A 70 7.89 2.31 4.84
CA ARG A 70 8.59 1.33 5.69
C ARG A 70 9.91 0.86 5.05
N PRO A 71 11.01 0.73 5.83
CA PRO A 71 12.35 0.52 5.29
C PRO A 71 12.50 -0.79 4.49
N ASP A 72 11.71 -1.81 4.81
CA ASP A 72 11.62 -3.07 4.06
C ASP A 72 10.99 -2.88 2.68
N ILE A 73 9.94 -2.06 2.56
CA ILE A 73 9.33 -1.72 1.26
C ILE A 73 10.36 -0.94 0.42
N ALA A 74 11.03 0.06 1.00
CA ALA A 74 12.06 0.83 0.31
C ALA A 74 13.24 -0.05 -0.16
N THR A 75 13.67 -0.97 0.69
CA THR A 75 14.73 -1.93 0.35
C THR A 75 14.31 -2.86 -0.79
N ALA A 76 13.07 -3.36 -0.76
CA ALA A 76 12.54 -4.21 -1.81
C ALA A 76 12.35 -3.44 -3.12
N LEU A 77 11.92 -2.17 -3.08
CA LEU A 77 11.84 -1.30 -4.25
C LEU A 77 13.18 -1.09 -4.94
N ASN A 78 14.24 -0.84 -4.17
CA ASN A 78 15.59 -0.66 -4.70
C ASN A 78 16.13 -1.90 -5.42
N ARG A 79 15.56 -3.08 -5.17
CA ARG A 79 15.94 -4.33 -5.84
C ARG A 79 15.19 -4.59 -7.14
N VAL A 80 14.06 -3.90 -7.37
CA VAL A 80 13.23 -4.09 -8.56
C VAL A 80 13.93 -3.52 -9.78
N ARG A 81 14.07 -4.35 -10.81
CA ARG A 81 14.69 -3.96 -12.09
C ARG A 81 13.66 -3.70 -13.19
N GLY A 82 12.44 -4.18 -13.02
CA GLY A 82 11.32 -4.00 -13.93
C GLY A 82 10.68 -2.61 -13.85
N LEU A 83 9.86 -2.29 -14.85
CA LEU A 83 9.08 -1.06 -14.84
C LEU A 83 7.96 -1.14 -13.77
N LEU A 84 8.00 -0.22 -12.81
CA LEU A 84 6.91 0.05 -11.85
C LEU A 84 5.98 1.19 -12.30
N VAL A 85 6.09 1.60 -13.57
CA VAL A 85 5.31 2.71 -14.13
C VAL A 85 3.82 2.33 -14.10
N GLY A 86 3.03 3.07 -13.33
CA GLY A 86 1.61 2.80 -13.09
C GLY A 86 1.30 2.07 -11.79
N SER A 87 2.31 1.57 -11.07
CA SER A 87 2.16 0.80 -9.82
C SER A 87 2.54 1.57 -8.55
N MET A 88 2.92 2.85 -8.70
CA MET A 88 3.43 3.67 -7.59
C MET A 88 2.32 4.02 -6.58
N ARG A 89 1.06 4.09 -7.03
CA ARG A 89 -0.09 4.31 -6.15
C ARG A 89 -0.25 3.14 -5.19
N GLU A 90 -0.15 1.92 -5.69
CA GLU A 90 -0.26 0.68 -4.94
C GLU A 90 0.88 0.54 -3.93
N ILE A 91 2.10 0.95 -4.28
CA ILE A 91 3.24 1.00 -3.36
C ILE A 91 2.94 1.92 -2.16
N ASN A 92 2.36 3.10 -2.39
CA ASN A 92 1.99 4.02 -1.32
C ASN A 92 0.83 3.49 -0.46
N LEU A 93 -0.08 2.71 -1.05
CA LEU A 93 -1.19 2.09 -0.32
C LEU A 93 -0.76 0.83 0.44
N LEU A 94 0.32 0.17 0.01
CA LEU A 94 0.77 -1.13 0.52
C LEU A 94 0.92 -1.15 2.04
N GLU A 95 1.46 -0.08 2.62
CA GLU A 95 1.66 0.02 4.07
C GLU A 95 0.36 -0.18 4.85
N GLY A 96 -0.78 0.33 4.34
CA GLY A 96 -2.09 0.13 4.97
C GLY A 96 -2.66 -1.29 4.85
N TYR A 97 -2.10 -2.12 3.98
CA TYR A 97 -2.49 -3.53 3.82
C TYR A 97 -1.58 -4.50 4.58
N LEU A 98 -0.41 -4.04 5.03
CA LEU A 98 0.56 -4.85 5.78
C LEU A 98 0.27 -4.80 7.28
N GLN A 99 0.47 -5.92 7.96
CA GLN A 99 0.49 -5.92 9.42
C GLN A 99 1.81 -5.30 9.94
N PRO A 100 1.82 -4.74 11.17
CA PRO A 100 3.03 -4.18 11.76
C PRO A 100 4.22 -5.15 11.80
N GLU A 101 3.96 -6.43 12.04
CA GLU A 101 4.94 -7.51 12.14
C GLU A 101 5.27 -8.16 10.77
N GLU A 102 4.50 -7.83 9.75
CA GLU A 102 4.65 -8.39 8.41
C GLU A 102 5.75 -7.65 7.66
N GLN A 103 6.79 -8.34 7.19
CA GLN A 103 7.94 -7.75 6.49
C GLN A 103 7.91 -8.06 5.00
N VAL A 104 8.18 -7.06 4.16
CA VAL A 104 8.31 -7.21 2.71
C VAL A 104 9.69 -7.76 2.36
N LEU A 105 9.70 -8.97 1.78
CA LEU A 105 10.92 -9.67 1.38
C LEU A 105 11.30 -9.34 -0.07
N ALA A 106 10.31 -9.30 -0.94
CA ALA A 106 10.46 -8.94 -2.34
C ALA A 106 9.17 -8.32 -2.87
N LEU A 107 9.27 -7.44 -3.86
CA LEU A 107 8.13 -6.91 -4.59
C LEU A 107 8.49 -6.75 -6.06
N THR A 108 7.48 -6.68 -6.93
CA THR A 108 7.67 -6.41 -8.36
C THR A 108 6.39 -5.81 -8.95
N GLY A 109 6.53 -5.07 -10.04
CA GLY A 109 5.40 -4.76 -10.92
C GLY A 109 4.87 -6.04 -11.53
N ALA A 110 3.55 -6.20 -11.53
CA ALA A 110 2.88 -7.35 -12.11
C ALA A 110 1.55 -6.93 -12.76
N GLN A 111 1.09 -7.73 -13.73
CA GLN A 111 -0.16 -7.49 -14.44
C GLN A 111 -1.15 -8.62 -14.16
N GLY A 112 -2.23 -8.29 -13.44
CA GLY A 112 -3.41 -9.13 -13.29
C GLY A 112 -4.49 -8.70 -14.27
N ASP A 113 -5.64 -8.27 -13.77
CA ASP A 113 -6.66 -7.56 -14.56
C ASP A 113 -6.21 -6.13 -14.95
N GLY A 114 -5.17 -5.61 -14.27
CA GLY A 114 -4.48 -4.37 -14.59
C GLY A 114 -3.06 -4.36 -14.04
N THR A 115 -2.37 -3.24 -14.21
CA THR A 115 -0.98 -3.06 -13.75
C THR A 115 -0.95 -2.75 -12.26
N GLY A 116 -0.38 -3.63 -11.46
CA GLY A 116 -0.34 -3.53 -10.01
C GLY A 116 1.00 -3.99 -9.44
N VAL A 117 1.04 -4.21 -8.13
CA VAL A 117 2.23 -4.66 -7.41
C VAL A 117 1.99 -6.05 -6.86
N LEU A 118 2.92 -6.96 -7.15
CA LEU A 118 3.03 -8.24 -6.48
C LEU A 118 4.03 -8.09 -5.34
N VAL A 119 3.63 -8.47 -4.13
CA VAL A 119 4.40 -8.32 -2.90
C VAL A 119 4.50 -9.67 -2.21
N CYS A 120 5.72 -10.07 -1.90
CA CYS A 120 6.06 -11.24 -1.12
C CYS A 120 6.47 -10.81 0.28
N THR A 121 5.73 -11.26 1.29
CA THR A 121 6.03 -10.99 2.70
C THR A 121 6.47 -12.26 3.41
N ASN A 122 6.92 -12.12 4.66
CA ASN A 122 7.17 -13.26 5.54
C ASN A 122 5.89 -14.07 5.88
N GLN A 123 4.70 -13.47 5.74
CA GLN A 123 3.44 -14.12 6.13
C GLN A 123 2.65 -14.67 4.93
N ARG A 124 2.64 -13.94 3.80
CA ARG A 124 1.73 -14.18 2.67
C ARG A 124 2.24 -13.54 1.38
N LEU A 125 1.61 -13.92 0.28
CA LEU A 125 1.73 -13.24 -1.01
C LEU A 125 0.51 -12.36 -1.27
N LEU A 126 0.75 -11.15 -1.76
CA LEU A 126 -0.27 -10.16 -2.06
C LEU A 126 -0.10 -9.64 -3.47
N PHE A 127 -1.20 -9.51 -4.21
CA PHE A 127 -1.25 -8.70 -5.42
C PHE A 127 -2.27 -7.59 -5.24
N LEU A 128 -1.84 -6.35 -5.43
CA LEU A 128 -2.67 -5.16 -5.32
C LEU A 128 -2.71 -4.44 -6.67
N PHE A 129 -3.91 -4.13 -7.14
CA PHE A 129 -4.16 -3.28 -8.29
C PHE A 129 -5.32 -2.33 -7.98
N VAL A 130 -5.12 -1.03 -8.22
CA VAL A 130 -6.13 0.02 -8.00
C VAL A 130 -6.28 0.88 -9.25
N GLY A 131 -7.13 0.42 -10.18
CA GLY A 131 -7.53 1.18 -11.35
C GLY A 131 -8.67 2.19 -11.08
N LEU A 132 -8.99 3.01 -12.08
CA LEU A 132 -10.06 4.03 -12.03
C LEU A 132 -11.46 3.42 -11.81
N LEU A 133 -11.72 2.24 -12.38
CA LEU A 133 -13.04 1.59 -12.36
C LEU A 133 -13.07 0.28 -11.58
N ARG A 134 -11.90 -0.32 -11.34
CA ARG A 134 -11.77 -1.65 -10.75
C ARG A 134 -10.57 -1.70 -9.82
N LYS A 135 -10.74 -2.40 -8.71
CA LYS A 135 -9.68 -2.77 -7.78
C LYS A 135 -9.59 -4.29 -7.71
N GLN A 136 -8.38 -4.81 -7.63
CA GLN A 136 -8.10 -6.22 -7.47
C GLN A 136 -7.13 -6.40 -6.31
N PHE A 137 -7.53 -7.20 -5.33
CA PHE A 137 -6.70 -7.57 -4.20
C PHE A 137 -6.73 -9.09 -4.08
N LEU A 138 -5.61 -9.72 -4.41
CA LEU A 138 -5.43 -11.16 -4.27
C LEU A 138 -4.47 -11.41 -3.13
N ARG A 139 -4.80 -12.39 -2.28
CA ARG A 139 -4.00 -12.80 -1.14
C ARG A 139 -3.89 -14.30 -1.12
N VAL A 140 -2.68 -14.80 -0.88
CA VAL A 140 -2.44 -16.22 -0.58
C VAL A 140 -1.52 -16.31 0.62
N ASP A 141 -2.03 -16.86 1.72
CA ASP A 141 -1.22 -17.12 2.91
C ASP A 141 -0.27 -18.30 2.67
N TRP A 142 0.96 -18.24 3.20
CA TRP A 142 1.93 -19.32 2.99
C TRP A 142 1.48 -20.66 3.57
N ASN A 143 0.63 -20.64 4.60
CA ASN A 143 0.00 -21.86 5.15
C ASN A 143 -0.88 -22.58 4.11
N GLN A 144 -1.44 -21.84 3.16
CA GLN A 144 -2.28 -22.38 2.10
C GLN A 144 -1.48 -22.68 0.84
N ALA A 145 -0.39 -21.96 0.58
CA ALA A 145 0.44 -22.15 -0.59
C ALA A 145 1.10 -23.55 -0.59
N LYS A 146 0.81 -24.35 -1.62
CA LYS A 146 1.42 -25.66 -1.85
C LYS A 146 2.50 -25.62 -2.91
N ALA A 147 2.38 -24.73 -3.88
CA ALA A 147 3.41 -24.51 -4.90
C ALA A 147 3.39 -23.08 -5.41
N VAL A 148 4.58 -22.57 -5.72
CA VAL A 148 4.80 -21.28 -6.39
C VAL A 148 5.58 -21.56 -7.66
N ILE A 149 5.03 -21.17 -8.80
CA ILE A 149 5.59 -21.48 -10.12
C ILE A 149 5.66 -20.19 -10.93
N TYR A 150 6.81 -19.96 -11.58
CA TYR A 150 6.94 -18.95 -12.61
C TYR A 150 7.17 -19.63 -13.96
N ASP A 151 6.26 -19.42 -14.89
CA ASP A 151 6.40 -19.86 -16.28
C ASP A 151 7.01 -18.73 -17.12
N GLN A 152 8.22 -18.96 -17.62
CA GLN A 152 8.96 -17.98 -18.42
C GLN A 152 8.35 -17.77 -19.82
N ALA A 153 7.74 -18.80 -20.41
CA ALA A 153 7.16 -18.72 -21.74
C ALA A 153 5.94 -17.80 -21.76
N THR A 154 5.10 -17.91 -20.74
CA THR A 154 3.90 -17.07 -20.58
C THR A 154 4.12 -15.85 -19.68
N ARG A 155 5.30 -15.74 -19.06
CA ARG A 155 5.66 -14.76 -18.02
C ARG A 155 4.68 -14.75 -16.85
N THR A 156 4.08 -15.89 -16.55
CA THR A 156 3.03 -16.02 -15.54
C THR A 156 3.63 -16.49 -14.23
N PHE A 157 3.44 -15.70 -13.18
CA PHE A 157 3.66 -16.08 -11.80
C PHE A 157 2.34 -16.63 -11.25
N ALA A 158 2.35 -17.89 -10.81
CA ALA A 158 1.17 -18.58 -10.30
C ALA A 158 1.45 -19.22 -8.93
N VAL A 159 0.48 -19.09 -8.02
CA VAL A 159 0.48 -19.77 -6.72
C VAL A 159 -0.69 -20.74 -6.67
N TYR A 160 -0.40 -21.97 -6.28
CA TYR A 160 -1.38 -23.02 -6.09
C TYR A 160 -1.55 -23.31 -4.60
N THR A 161 -2.80 -23.34 -4.14
CA THR A 161 -3.15 -23.78 -2.79
C THR A 161 -3.45 -25.28 -2.71
N THR A 162 -3.44 -25.94 -3.86
CA THR A 162 -3.57 -27.40 -4.02
C THR A 162 -2.34 -27.94 -4.72
N LYS A 163 -2.16 -29.27 -4.72
CA LYS A 163 -1.08 -29.88 -5.50
C LYS A 163 -1.25 -29.50 -6.97
N PRO A 164 -0.24 -28.88 -7.61
CA PRO A 164 -0.35 -28.48 -9.00
C PRO A 164 -0.52 -29.73 -9.87
N THR A 165 -1.69 -29.85 -10.51
CA THR A 165 -2.01 -30.87 -11.50
C THR A 165 -2.36 -30.18 -12.83
N ARG A 166 -2.46 -30.94 -13.93
CA ARG A 166 -2.81 -30.38 -15.26
C ARG A 166 -4.12 -29.57 -15.30
N ARG A 167 -5.01 -29.75 -14.33
CA ARG A 167 -6.29 -29.03 -14.20
C ARG A 167 -6.35 -28.13 -12.97
N ALA A 168 -5.26 -28.00 -12.21
CA ALA A 168 -5.25 -27.17 -11.02
C ALA A 168 -5.42 -25.70 -11.44
N VAL A 169 -6.39 -25.04 -10.82
CA VAL A 169 -6.58 -23.60 -10.98
C VAL A 169 -5.68 -22.90 -9.96
N PRO A 170 -4.83 -21.95 -10.37
CA PRO A 170 -4.02 -21.19 -9.44
C PRO A 170 -4.92 -20.30 -8.57
N ALA A 171 -4.59 -20.20 -7.28
CA ALA A 171 -5.27 -19.30 -6.36
C ALA A 171 -4.90 -17.82 -6.62
N LEU A 172 -3.70 -17.59 -7.16
CA LEU A 172 -3.23 -16.30 -7.64
C LEU A 172 -2.45 -16.52 -8.91
N ALA A 173 -2.75 -15.77 -9.96
CA ALA A 173 -1.99 -15.76 -11.21
C ALA A 173 -1.86 -14.34 -11.73
N VAL A 174 -0.61 -13.89 -11.91
CA VAL A 174 -0.29 -12.56 -12.43
C VAL A 174 0.90 -12.65 -13.38
N ARG A 175 0.99 -11.75 -14.34
CA ARG A 175 2.12 -11.68 -15.27
C ARG A 175 3.22 -10.80 -14.71
N VAL A 176 4.46 -11.29 -14.70
CA VAL A 176 5.63 -10.52 -14.26
C VAL A 176 6.58 -10.39 -15.44
N GLY A 177 6.76 -9.15 -15.91
CA GLY A 177 7.49 -8.86 -17.15
C GLY A 177 9.00 -9.11 -17.07
N ASN A 178 9.61 -8.83 -15.91
CA ASN A 178 11.04 -8.99 -15.70
C ASN A 178 11.33 -10.35 -15.03
N ILE A 179 12.17 -11.17 -15.69
CA ILE A 179 12.52 -12.51 -15.20
C ILE A 179 13.35 -12.47 -13.90
N GLY A 180 14.22 -11.48 -13.74
CA GLY A 180 15.05 -11.33 -12.54
C GLY A 180 14.22 -11.01 -11.31
N ASP A 181 13.24 -10.11 -11.46
CA ASP A 181 12.30 -9.78 -10.38
C ASP A 181 11.39 -10.97 -10.06
N ALA A 182 10.91 -11.68 -11.09
CA ALA A 182 10.11 -12.89 -10.90
C ALA A 182 10.88 -13.98 -10.13
N GLN A 183 12.14 -14.22 -10.48
CA GLN A 183 13.00 -15.16 -9.76
C GLN A 183 13.25 -14.73 -8.32
N ALA A 184 13.50 -13.44 -8.07
CA ALA A 184 13.67 -12.91 -6.72
C ALA A 184 12.42 -13.13 -5.86
N VAL A 185 11.23 -12.90 -6.43
CA VAL A 185 9.94 -13.14 -5.76
C VAL A 185 9.71 -14.63 -5.51
N VAL A 186 10.04 -15.52 -6.46
CA VAL A 186 9.93 -16.98 -6.26
C VAL A 186 10.87 -17.44 -5.15
N GLN A 187 12.12 -16.99 -5.13
CA GLN A 187 13.09 -17.34 -4.08
C GLN A 187 12.63 -16.85 -2.70
N ALA A 188 12.17 -15.60 -2.62
CA ALA A 188 11.61 -15.04 -1.39
C ALA A 188 10.37 -15.82 -0.91
N ALA A 189 9.48 -16.20 -1.84
CA ALA A 189 8.29 -16.98 -1.54
C ALA A 189 8.63 -18.39 -1.04
N GLN A 190 9.61 -19.06 -1.65
CA GLN A 190 10.09 -20.36 -1.19
C GLN A 190 10.74 -20.28 0.19
N ALA A 191 11.56 -19.26 0.44
CA ALA A 191 12.18 -19.04 1.75
C ALA A 191 11.13 -18.76 2.84
N ALA A 192 10.13 -17.92 2.55
CA ALA A 192 9.06 -17.58 3.48
C ALA A 192 8.13 -18.76 3.76
N ALA A 193 7.86 -19.61 2.75
CA ALA A 193 7.04 -20.80 2.91
C ALA A 193 7.76 -21.93 3.67
N ALA A 194 9.09 -21.99 3.59
CA ALA A 194 9.91 -22.98 4.29
C ALA A 194 10.29 -22.57 5.73
N ALA A 195 10.07 -21.30 6.13
CA ALA A 195 10.45 -20.80 7.44
C ALA A 195 9.60 -21.45 8.55
N PRO A 196 10.21 -22.07 9.58
CA PRO A 196 9.48 -22.63 10.71
C PRO A 196 8.86 -21.49 11.52
N ARG A 197 7.52 -21.45 11.57
CA ARG A 197 6.78 -20.48 12.38
C ARG A 197 6.72 -21.00 13.80
N LEU A 198 7.49 -20.37 14.70
CA LEU A 198 7.35 -20.59 16.14
C LEU A 198 6.02 -19.98 16.57
N ASP A 199 4.99 -20.81 16.66
CA ASP A 199 3.77 -20.46 17.39
C ASP A 199 4.14 -20.39 18.88
N ILE A 200 4.21 -19.18 19.44
CA ILE A 200 4.25 -18.99 20.89
C ILE A 200 2.80 -19.14 21.35
N VAL A 201 2.49 -20.29 21.96
CA VAL A 201 1.21 -20.57 22.64
C VAL A 201 1.21 -19.93 24.02
#